data_AF-A0A151SEC2-F1
#
_entry.id   AF-A0A151SEC2-F1
#
_cell.length_a   1.000
_cell.length_b   1.000
_cell.length_c   1.000
_cell.angle_alpha   90.00
_cell.angle_beta   90.00
_cell.angle_gamma   90.00
#
_symmetry.space_group_name_H-M   'P 1'
#
loop_
_entity.id
_entity.type
_entity.pdbx_description
1 polymer ?
#
loop_
_entity_poly.entity_id
_entity_poly.type
_entity_poly.pdbx_seq_one_letter_code
_entity_poly.pdbx_strand_id
1 'polypeptide(L)'
;ADHRDYRRLVKEAWDNSMIGCPMFILKQNLKKVKLALKTWNKEVFGDVHLTVELAKKELEEIQLFLVDSPNYFEAEVKAQVTF
;
A
#
# COMPACT_ATOMS: atom_id res chain seq x y z
N ALA A 1 0.04 -10.01 -3.71
CA ALA A 1 -0.95 -9.77 -2.65
C ALA A 1 -2.34 -9.95 -3.25
N ASP A 2 -3.09 -10.94 -2.79
CA ASP A 2 -4.44 -11.19 -3.25
C ASP A 2 -5.36 -10.14 -2.59
N HIS A 3 -5.91 -9.20 -3.37
CA HIS A 3 -6.78 -8.11 -2.88
C HIS A 3 -8.19 -8.63 -2.57
N ARG A 4 -8.28 -9.72 -1.79
CA ARG A 4 -9.51 -10.47 -1.50
C ARG A 4 -10.64 -9.61 -0.95
N ASP A 5 -10.31 -8.47 -0.35
CA ASP A 5 -11.27 -7.56 0.26
C ASP A 5 -12.01 -6.67 -0.74
N TYR A 6 -11.54 -6.51 -1.99
CA TYR A 6 -12.22 -5.63 -2.97
C TYR A 6 -13.67 -6.07 -3.23
N ARG A 7 -13.87 -7.35 -3.58
CA ARG A 7 -15.21 -7.87 -3.91
C ARG A 7 -16.15 -7.81 -2.71
N ARG A 8 -15.62 -8.12 -1.53
CA ARG A 8 -16.36 -8.04 -0.27
C ARG A 8 -16.79 -6.61 0.02
N LEU A 9 -15.86 -5.66 -0.07
CA LEU A 9 -16.12 -4.24 0.20
C LEU A 9 -17.15 -3.64 -0.77
N VAL A 10 -17.08 -3.98 -2.06
CA VAL A 10 -18.09 -3.53 -3.04
C VAL A 10 -19.46 -4.10 -2.70
N LYS A 11 -19.55 -5.38 -2.35
CA LYS A 11 -20.80 -6.04 -1.97
C LYS A 11 -21.40 -5.42 -0.72
N GLU A 12 -20.62 -5.27 0.35
CA GLU A 12 -21.05 -4.66 1.61
C GLU A 12 -21.52 -3.21 1.41
N ALA A 13 -20.82 -2.43 0.57
CA ALA A 13 -21.23 -1.05 0.26
C ALA A 13 -22.53 -0.99 -0.55
N TRP A 14 -22.77 -1.96 -1.44
CA TRP A 14 -23.93 -2.02 -2.33
C TRP A 14 -25.20 -2.54 -1.64
N ASP A 15 -25.08 -3.57 -0.80
CA ASP A 15 -26.22 -4.26 -0.17
C ASP A 15 -26.88 -3.45 0.98
N ASN A 16 -26.46 -2.20 1.18
CA ASN A 16 -27.06 -1.31 2.17
C ASN A 16 -28.46 -0.85 1.73
N SER A 17 -29.49 -1.48 2.29
CA SER A 17 -30.90 -1.22 2.04
C SER A 17 -31.26 0.28 2.13
N MET A 18 -31.90 0.80 1.09
CA MET A 18 -32.44 2.16 1.04
C MET A 18 -33.85 2.15 0.46
N ILE A 19 -34.68 3.04 0.98
CA ILE A 19 -36.06 3.23 0.52
C ILE A 19 -36.09 4.46 -0.39
N GLY A 20 -36.70 4.33 -1.56
CA GLY A 20 -36.85 5.42 -2.52
C GLY A 20 -37.21 4.91 -3.91
N CYS A 21 -37.28 5.81 -4.89
CA CYS A 21 -37.45 5.40 -6.27
C CYS A 21 -36.19 4.66 -6.78
N PRO A 22 -36.32 3.73 -7.74
CA PRO A 22 -35.19 2.93 -8.23
C PRO A 22 -33.98 3.77 -8.66
N MET A 23 -34.21 4.91 -9.30
CA MET A 23 -33.16 5.82 -9.74
C MET A 23 -32.38 6.43 -8.56
N PHE A 24 -33.08 6.78 -7.48
CA PHE A 24 -32.46 7.29 -6.26
C PHE A 24 -31.63 6.21 -5.55
N ILE A 25 -32.17 4.98 -5.45
CA ILE A 25 -31.47 3.84 -4.85
C ILE A 25 -30.18 3.56 -5.63
N LEU A 26 -30.25 3.48 -6.96
CA LEU A 26 -29.07 3.26 -7.81
C LEU A 26 -28.01 4.35 -7.61
N LYS A 27 -28.42 5.63 -7.65
CA LYS A 27 -27.51 6.78 -7.42
C LYS A 27 -26.80 6.67 -6.08
N GLN A 28 -27.51 6.29 -5.02
CA GLN A 28 -26.90 6.16 -3.70
C GLN A 28 -26.00 4.94 -3.58
N ASN A 29 -26.36 3.80 -4.16
CA ASN A 29 -25.50 2.62 -4.17
C ASN A 29 -24.17 2.92 -4.86
N LEU A 30 -24.21 3.58 -6.03
CA LEU A 30 -23.00 4.01 -6.74
C LEU A 30 -22.15 4.99 -5.91
N LYS A 31 -22.78 5.95 -5.22
CA LYS A 31 -22.06 6.87 -4.33
C LYS A 31 -21.38 6.16 -3.16
N LYS A 32 -22.06 5.21 -2.52
CA LYS A 32 -21.51 4.42 -1.40
C LYS A 32 -20.31 3.59 -1.85
N VAL A 33 -20.46 2.84 -2.95
CA VAL A 33 -19.36 2.06 -3.52
C VAL A 33 -18.19 2.97 -3.89
N LYS A 34 -18.43 4.10 -4.54
CA LYS A 34 -17.38 5.06 -4.87
C LYS A 34 -16.61 5.54 -3.63
N LEU A 35 -17.31 5.84 -2.54
CA LEU A 35 -16.68 6.29 -1.30
C LEU A 35 -15.86 5.17 -0.67
N ALA A 36 -16.43 3.97 -0.54
CA ALA A 36 -15.74 2.81 0.03
C ALA A 36 -14.46 2.48 -0.76
N LEU A 37 -14.52 2.53 -2.09
CA LEU A 37 -13.35 2.30 -2.95
C LEU A 37 -12.28 3.37 -2.80
N LYS A 38 -12.67 4.64 -2.62
CA LYS A 38 -11.70 5.71 -2.36
C LYS A 38 -10.95 5.50 -1.05
N THR A 39 -11.67 5.16 0.01
CA THR A 39 -11.08 4.85 1.32
C THR A 39 -10.16 3.65 1.23
N TRP A 40 -10.65 2.54 0.65
CA TRP A 40 -9.86 1.33 0.46
C TRP A 40 -8.59 1.57 -0.35
N ASN A 41 -8.68 2.35 -1.44
CA ASN A 41 -7.51 2.67 -2.25
C ASN A 41 -6.45 3.42 -1.43
N LYS A 42 -6.86 4.34 -0.55
CA LYS A 42 -5.95 5.06 0.33
C LYS A 42 -5.37 4.15 1.42
N GLU A 43 -6.16 3.25 2.00
CA GLU A 43 -5.70 2.36 3.07
C GLU A 43 -4.76 1.26 2.57
N VAL A 44 -5.01 0.73 1.37
CA VAL A 44 -4.22 -0.36 0.79
C VAL A 44 -2.97 0.15 0.07
N PHE A 45 -3.10 1.21 -0.72
CA PHE A 45 -1.99 1.70 -1.54
C PHE A 45 -1.32 2.95 -0.97
N GLY A 46 -2.01 3.72 -0.13
CA GLY A 46 -1.46 4.94 0.44
C GLY A 46 -0.97 5.92 -0.63
N ASP A 47 0.12 6.63 -0.31
CA ASP A 47 0.88 7.38 -1.29
C ASP A 47 1.99 6.50 -1.87
N VAL A 48 1.70 5.90 -3.03
CA VAL A 48 2.62 5.00 -3.73
C VAL A 48 3.85 5.78 -4.22
N HIS A 49 3.71 7.05 -4.59
CA HIS A 49 4.84 7.86 -5.06
C HIS A 49 5.82 8.13 -3.92
N LEU A 50 5.31 8.53 -2.75
CA LEU A 50 6.12 8.71 -1.55
C LEU A 50 6.81 7.40 -1.16
N THR A 51 6.10 6.27 -1.21
CA THR A 51 6.67 4.96 -0.88
C THR A 51 7.84 4.60 -1.79
N VAL A 52 7.71 4.86 -3.10
CA VAL A 52 8.78 4.62 -4.08
C VAL A 52 9.96 5.57 -3.84
N GLU A 53 9.70 6.83 -3.53
CA GLU A 53 10.74 7.83 -3.24
C GLU A 53 11.55 7.45 -1.99
N LEU A 54 10.87 7.06 -0.90
CA LEU A 54 11.53 6.61 0.33
C LEU A 54 12.39 5.36 0.09
N ALA A 55 11.87 4.38 -0.64
CA ALA A 55 12.63 3.17 -0.96
C ALA A 55 13.87 3.46 -1.84
N LYS A 56 13.77 4.41 -2.78
CA LYS A 56 14.92 4.86 -3.57
C LYS A 56 15.96 5.55 -2.70
N LYS A 57 15.52 6.44 -1.81
CA LYS A 57 16.42 7.14 -0.89
C LYS A 57 17.15 6.19 0.05
N GLU A 58 16.44 5.21 0.61
CA GLU A 58 17.05 4.15 1.44
C GLU A 58 18.12 3.37 0.66
N LEU A 59 17.83 3.02 -0.60
CA LEU A 59 18.81 2.36 -1.47
C LEU A 59 20.04 3.25 -1.73
N GLU A 60 19.84 4.54 -2.01
CA GLU A 60 20.93 5.49 -2.23
C GLU A 60 21.80 5.65 -0.98
N GLU A 61 21.21 5.71 0.21
CA GLU A 61 21.92 5.77 1.48
C GLU A 61 22.79 4.53 1.71
N ILE A 62 22.25 3.33 1.46
CA ILE A 62 23.00 2.07 1.53
C ILE A 62 24.14 2.06 0.50
N GLN A 63 23.88 2.50 -0.72
CA GLN A 63 24.89 2.56 -1.79
C GLN A 63 26.03 3.51 -1.43
N LEU A 64 25.72 4.70 -0.91
CA LEU A 64 26.73 5.67 -0.45
C LEU A 64 27.57 5.10 0.69
N PHE A 65 26.93 4.45 1.67
CA PHE A 65 27.63 3.81 2.78
C PHE A 65 28.63 2.75 2.30
N LEU A 66 28.25 1.92 1.33
CA LEU A 66 29.14 0.91 0.76
C LEU A 66 30.31 1.52 -0.03
N VAL A 67 30.11 2.67 -0.68
CA VAL A 67 31.18 3.39 -1.38
C VAL A 67 32.18 4.00 -0.40
N ASP A 68 31.70 4.59 0.70
CA ASP A 68 32.54 5.21 1.73
C ASP A 68 33.27 4.18 2.63
N SER A 69 32.76 2.95 2.70
CA SER A 69 33.42 1.84 3.40
C SER A 69 33.41 0.55 2.57
N PRO A 70 34.26 0.45 1.52
CA PRO A 70 34.27 -0.67 0.57
C PRO A 70 34.47 -2.04 1.23
N ASN A 71 35.15 -2.07 2.38
CA ASN A 71 35.47 -3.30 3.11
C ASN A 71 34.54 -3.56 4.30
N TYR A 72 33.44 -2.82 4.45
CA TYR A 72 32.49 -3.01 5.56
C TYR A 72 31.96 -4.45 5.61
N PHE A 73 31.58 -4.99 4.45
CA PHE A 73 31.07 -6.35 4.34
C PHE A 73 32.15 -7.40 4.69
N GLU A 74 33.40 -7.18 4.29
CA GLU A 74 34.52 -8.06 4.66
C GLU A 74 34.84 -8.00 6.16
N ALA A 75 34.71 -6.82 6.77
CA ALA A 75 34.94 -6.61 8.21
C ALA A 75 33.85 -7.29 9.06
N GLU A 76 32.57 -7.18 8.66
CA GLU A 76 31.44 -7.80 9.36
C GLU A 76 31.42 -9.32 9.21
N VAL A 77 31.73 -9.84 8.01
CA VAL A 77 31.88 -11.29 7.77
C VAL A 77 33.05 -11.85 8.59
N LYS A 78 34.19 -11.14 8.67
CA LYS A 78 35.29 -11.56 9.56
C LYS A 78 34.88 -11.55 11.03
N ALA A 79 34.14 -10.54 11.49
CA ALA A 79 33.70 -10.45 12.88
C ALA A 79 32.75 -11.58 13.30
N GLN A 80 31.89 -12.08 12.40
CA GLN A 80 31.00 -13.21 12.68
C GLN A 80 31.68 -14.59 12.57
N VAL A 81 32.79 -14.70 11.82
CA VAL A 81 33.49 -15.97 11.58
C VAL A 81 34.67 -16.20 12.55
N THR A 82 35.08 -15.17 13.29
CA THR A 82 36.16 -15.30 14.29
C THR A 82 35.58 -15.88 15.59
N PHE A 83 35.92 -17.14 15.87
CA PHE A 83 35.64 -17.83 17.16
C PHE A 83 36.54 -17.31 18.28
#